data_AF-A0A5C7FGL8-F1
#
_entry.id   AF-A0A5C7FGL8-F1
#
_cell.length_a   1.000
_cell.length_b   1.000
_cell.length_c   1.000
_cell.angle_alpha   90.00
_cell.angle_beta   90.00
_cell.angle_gamma   90.00
#
_symmetry.space_group_name_H-M   'P 1'
#
loop_
_entity.id
_entity.type
_entity.pdbx_description
1 polymer ?
#
loop_
_entity_poly.entity_id
_entity_poly.type
_entity_poly.pdbx_seq_one_letter_code
_entity_poly.pdbx_strand_id
1 'polypeptide(L)'
;MNRVTLLDIFHHPVAQKYVKRAGLAHAISCAYRAYRFAVEKNVDPDLACKAAFLHDVGHYTWYRNGEWDYDMYKENDIHAIKGAERAHKLLIRLGEDRVSAKQISLAVLLHTDSFLPDNNITREALQEVVALADEEDEEPGGMHHYRHITDARAEKLLSLLDQRIEAYHMKGQATASF
;
A
#
# COMPACT_ATOMS: atom_id res chain seq x y z
N MET A 1 8.65 18.24 -10.79
CA MET A 1 9.22 17.50 -9.65
C MET A 1 9.34 16.04 -10.07
N ASN A 2 10.40 15.35 -9.69
CA ASN A 2 10.56 13.93 -10.04
C ASN A 2 9.56 13.11 -9.21
N ARG A 3 8.71 12.36 -9.90
CA ARG A 3 7.80 11.37 -9.30
C ARG A 3 8.64 10.30 -8.61
N VAL A 4 8.39 10.04 -7.33
CA VAL A 4 8.93 8.84 -6.65
C VAL A 4 8.20 7.62 -7.21
N THR A 5 8.91 6.59 -7.63
CA THR A 5 8.30 5.39 -8.21
C THR A 5 8.08 4.30 -7.16
N LEU A 6 7.28 3.28 -7.47
CA LEU A 6 7.18 2.09 -6.62
C LEU A 6 8.52 1.37 -6.52
N LEU A 7 9.30 1.39 -7.59
CA LEU A 7 10.65 0.83 -7.60
C LEU A 7 11.60 1.59 -6.65
N ASP A 8 11.55 2.93 -6.63
CA ASP A 8 12.32 3.76 -5.69
C ASP A 8 11.96 3.42 -4.23
N ILE A 9 10.66 3.27 -3.95
CA ILE A 9 10.16 2.85 -2.63
C ILE A 9 10.71 1.47 -2.30
N PHE A 10 10.57 0.50 -3.21
CA PHE A 10 11.03 -0.87 -3.00
C PHE A 10 12.52 -0.95 -2.71
N HIS A 11 13.37 -0.22 -3.45
CA HIS A 11 14.82 -0.26 -3.23
C HIS A 11 15.27 0.39 -1.91
N HIS A 12 14.42 1.16 -1.25
CA HIS A 12 14.77 1.77 0.02
C HIS A 12 14.85 0.71 1.16
N PRO A 13 15.93 0.67 1.98
CA PRO A 13 16.13 -0.35 3.02
C PRO A 13 14.99 -0.47 4.04
N VAL A 14 14.30 0.63 4.33
CA VAL A 14 13.11 0.64 5.19
C VAL A 14 11.97 -0.16 4.55
N ALA A 15 11.68 0.05 3.27
CA ALA A 15 10.63 -0.70 2.59
C ALA A 15 11.00 -2.19 2.49
N GLN A 16 12.24 -2.49 2.11
CA GLN A 16 12.78 -3.87 2.10
C GLN A 16 12.53 -4.59 3.43
N LYS A 17 12.75 -3.92 4.57
CA LYS A 17 12.52 -4.50 5.89
C LYS A 17 11.05 -4.72 6.21
N TYR A 18 10.20 -3.70 6.00
CA TYR A 18 8.83 -3.71 6.54
C TYR A 18 7.81 -4.29 5.57
N VAL A 19 7.94 -4.03 4.25
CA VAL A 19 7.07 -4.64 3.24
C VAL A 19 7.28 -6.16 3.17
N LYS A 20 8.54 -6.62 3.18
CA LYS A 20 8.82 -8.08 3.17
C LYS A 20 8.32 -8.78 4.42
N ARG A 21 8.35 -8.10 5.57
CA ARG A 21 7.81 -8.62 6.83
C ARG A 21 6.30 -8.77 6.77
N ALA A 22 5.60 -7.81 6.17
CA ALA A 22 4.15 -7.85 6.05
C ALA A 22 3.67 -8.74 4.89
N GLY A 23 4.54 -9.08 3.93
CA GLY A 23 4.23 -9.96 2.81
C GLY A 23 4.41 -9.23 1.49
N LEU A 24 5.57 -9.40 0.86
CA LEU A 24 5.90 -8.69 -0.38
C LEU A 24 4.97 -9.06 -1.55
N ALA A 25 4.57 -10.33 -1.66
CA ALA A 25 3.66 -10.77 -2.70
C ALA A 25 2.28 -10.12 -2.55
N HIS A 26 1.78 -10.04 -1.32
CA HIS A 26 0.52 -9.36 -0.96
C HIS A 26 0.57 -7.87 -1.29
N ALA A 27 1.60 -7.14 -0.81
CA ALA A 27 1.75 -5.72 -1.12
C ALA A 27 1.79 -5.40 -2.62
N ILE A 28 2.43 -6.26 -3.43
CA ILE A 28 2.43 -6.11 -4.90
C ILE A 28 1.05 -6.39 -5.48
N SER A 29 0.36 -7.44 -5.02
CA SER A 29 -1.01 -7.76 -5.44
C SER A 29 -1.96 -6.60 -5.16
N CYS A 30 -1.95 -6.06 -3.94
CA CYS A 30 -2.74 -4.90 -3.54
C CYS A 30 -2.43 -3.67 -4.39
N ALA A 31 -1.16 -3.39 -4.71
CA ALA A 31 -0.80 -2.29 -5.61
C ALA A 31 -1.40 -2.44 -7.02
N TYR A 32 -1.39 -3.65 -7.59
CA TYR A 32 -2.02 -3.91 -8.89
C TYR A 32 -3.55 -3.79 -8.86
N ARG A 33 -4.19 -4.22 -7.77
CA ARG A 33 -5.65 -4.08 -7.57
C ARG A 33 -6.03 -2.62 -7.40
N ALA A 34 -5.27 -1.87 -6.59
CA ALA A 34 -5.42 -0.45 -6.38
C ALA A 34 -5.31 0.34 -7.69
N TYR A 35 -4.38 -0.03 -8.59
CA TYR A 35 -4.33 0.55 -9.94
C TYR A 35 -5.66 0.41 -10.68
N ARG A 36 -6.23 -0.79 -10.70
CA ARG A 36 -7.51 -1.07 -11.39
C ARG A 36 -8.64 -0.25 -10.78
N PHE A 37 -8.80 -0.32 -9.46
CA PHE A 37 -9.85 0.43 -8.75
C PHE A 37 -9.69 1.94 -8.89
N ALA A 38 -8.45 2.46 -8.88
CA ALA A 38 -8.18 3.88 -9.08
C ALA A 38 -8.63 4.36 -10.46
N VAL A 39 -8.33 3.60 -11.51
CA VAL A 39 -8.79 3.89 -12.87
C VAL A 39 -10.33 3.86 -12.95
N GLU A 40 -10.97 2.85 -12.36
CA GLU A 40 -12.44 2.70 -12.35
C GLU A 40 -13.14 3.83 -11.58
N LYS A 41 -12.56 4.29 -10.47
CA LYS A 41 -13.12 5.32 -9.58
C LYS A 41 -12.60 6.73 -9.88
N ASN A 42 -11.80 6.92 -10.92
CA ASN A 42 -11.19 8.19 -11.29
C ASN A 42 -10.38 8.84 -10.14
N VAL A 43 -9.60 8.01 -9.45
CA VAL A 43 -8.63 8.40 -8.41
C VAL A 43 -7.23 8.35 -9.01
N ASP A 44 -6.31 9.19 -8.51
CA ASP A 44 -4.91 9.16 -8.93
C ASP A 44 -4.30 7.74 -8.70
N PRO A 45 -3.92 7.01 -9.76
CA PRO A 45 -3.42 5.65 -9.63
C PRO A 45 -2.03 5.60 -9.02
N ASP A 46 -1.22 6.66 -9.10
CA ASP A 46 0.09 6.71 -8.46
C ASP A 46 -0.04 6.75 -6.94
N LEU A 47 -0.91 7.63 -6.43
CA LEU A 47 -1.19 7.70 -5.00
C LEU A 47 -1.79 6.39 -4.47
N ALA A 48 -2.75 5.83 -5.22
CA ALA A 48 -3.43 4.59 -4.84
C ALA A 48 -2.46 3.40 -4.78
N CYS A 49 -1.61 3.22 -5.80
CA CYS A 49 -0.64 2.12 -5.82
C CYS A 49 0.40 2.25 -4.72
N LYS A 50 0.91 3.46 -4.46
CA LYS A 50 1.88 3.70 -3.38
C LYS A 50 1.27 3.42 -2.00
N ALA A 51 0.04 3.88 -1.78
CA ALA A 51 -0.68 3.61 -0.55
C ALA A 51 -0.94 2.12 -0.35
N ALA A 52 -1.44 1.42 -1.37
CA ALA A 52 -1.67 -0.02 -1.30
C ALA A 52 -0.37 -0.83 -1.19
N PHE A 53 0.75 -0.39 -1.77
CA PHE A 53 2.04 -1.07 -1.56
C PHE A 53 2.58 -0.89 -0.13
N LEU A 54 2.20 0.19 0.55
CA LEU A 54 2.70 0.57 1.87
C LEU A 54 1.72 0.33 3.03
N HIS A 55 0.48 -0.08 2.77
CA HIS A 55 -0.59 -0.12 3.80
C HIS A 55 -0.17 -0.90 5.06
N ASP A 56 0.55 -1.98 4.82
CA ASP A 56 0.88 -2.99 5.80
C ASP A 56 2.27 -2.84 6.44
N VAL A 57 3.03 -1.80 6.09
CA VAL A 57 4.39 -1.59 6.63
C VAL A 57 4.42 -1.31 8.14
N GLY A 58 3.26 -1.16 8.76
CA GLY A 58 3.08 -1.05 10.20
C GLY A 58 3.10 -2.39 10.94
N HIS A 59 2.95 -3.53 10.25
CA HIS A 59 2.80 -4.82 10.91
C HIS A 59 3.95 -5.15 11.87
N TYR A 60 3.55 -5.67 13.02
CA TYR A 60 4.43 -6.28 13.99
C TYR A 60 4.12 -7.76 14.05
N THR A 61 5.16 -8.57 14.15
CA THR A 61 5.00 -10.01 14.28
C THR A 61 4.65 -10.35 15.72
N TRP A 62 3.37 -10.62 15.98
CA TRP A 62 2.89 -11.18 17.24
C TRP A 62 3.05 -12.69 17.17
N TYR A 63 4.19 -13.20 17.66
CA TYR A 63 4.44 -14.65 17.74
C TYR A 63 4.33 -15.13 19.18
N ARG A 64 3.64 -16.25 19.37
CA ARG A 64 3.68 -17.03 20.60
C ARG A 64 4.03 -18.46 20.23
N ASN A 65 5.11 -18.99 20.80
CA ASN A 65 5.64 -20.33 20.51
C ASN A 65 5.98 -20.60 19.02
N GLY A 66 6.31 -19.57 18.25
CA GLY A 66 6.65 -19.69 16.83
C GLY A 66 5.45 -19.68 15.88
N GLU A 67 4.23 -19.56 16.42
CA GLU A 67 2.98 -19.41 15.65
C GLU A 67 2.41 -18.00 15.84
N TRP A 68 1.70 -17.53 14.81
CA TRP A 68 1.10 -16.19 14.83
C TRP A 68 -0.03 -16.15 15.86
N ASP A 69 0.08 -15.27 16.85
CA ASP A 69 -0.91 -15.11 17.93
C ASP A 69 -1.98 -14.11 17.48
N TYR A 70 -3.05 -14.64 16.88
CA TYR A 70 -4.14 -13.86 16.30
C TYR A 70 -4.93 -13.06 17.34
N ASP A 71 -5.05 -13.59 18.57
CA ASP A 71 -5.78 -12.91 19.64
C ASP A 71 -5.03 -11.67 20.12
N MET A 72 -3.71 -11.79 20.34
CA MET A 72 -2.85 -10.65 20.67
C MET A 72 -2.78 -9.62 19.54
N TYR A 73 -2.76 -10.08 18.28
CA TYR A 73 -2.88 -9.22 17.11
C TYR A 73 -4.17 -8.42 17.20
N LYS A 74 -5.34 -9.09 17.25
CA LYS A 74 -6.63 -8.40 17.26
C LYS A 74 -6.80 -7.41 18.42
N GLU A 75 -6.26 -7.72 19.60
CA GLU A 75 -6.40 -6.85 20.78
C GLU A 75 -5.46 -5.64 20.77
N ASN A 76 -4.27 -5.74 20.17
CA ASN A 76 -3.21 -4.72 20.32
C ASN A 76 -2.76 -4.10 18.99
N ASP A 77 -3.43 -4.45 17.90
CA ASP A 77 -2.98 -4.06 16.58
C ASP A 77 -3.32 -2.60 16.27
N ILE A 78 -2.25 -1.89 15.91
CA ILE A 78 -2.26 -0.49 15.51
C ILE A 78 -1.41 -0.32 14.24
N HIS A 79 -1.28 -1.39 13.43
CA HIS A 79 -0.43 -1.38 12.23
C HIS A 79 -0.79 -0.22 11.30
N ALA A 80 -2.07 0.09 11.10
CA ALA A 80 -2.46 1.23 10.27
C ALA A 80 -1.86 2.56 10.76
N ILE A 81 -1.87 2.81 12.08
CA ILE A 81 -1.26 4.02 12.68
C ILE A 81 0.26 4.06 12.47
N LYS A 82 0.95 2.94 12.77
CA LYS A 82 2.40 2.83 12.59
C LYS A 82 2.81 2.89 11.11
N GLY A 83 1.99 2.29 10.26
CA GLY A 83 2.15 2.22 8.81
C GLY A 83 2.05 3.60 8.20
N ALA A 84 1.05 4.38 8.60
CA ALA A 84 0.82 5.73 8.12
C ALA A 84 1.99 6.68 8.41
N GLU A 85 2.54 6.65 9.64
CA GLU A 85 3.74 7.43 10.00
C GLU A 85 4.95 7.00 9.17
N ARG A 86 5.17 5.68 9.07
CA ARG A 86 6.34 5.12 8.38
C ARG A 86 6.30 5.40 6.89
N ALA A 87 5.14 5.24 6.25
CA ALA A 87 4.91 5.55 4.84
C ALA A 87 5.17 7.03 4.55
N HIS A 88 4.57 7.92 5.35
CA HIS A 88 4.79 9.36 5.22
C HIS A 88 6.28 9.72 5.32
N LYS A 89 6.96 9.24 6.37
CA LYS A 89 8.37 9.51 6.59
C LYS A 89 9.28 8.98 5.48
N LEU A 90 8.96 7.79 4.95
CA LEU A 90 9.68 7.20 3.83
C LEU A 90 9.54 8.05 2.57
N LEU A 91 8.32 8.42 2.21
CA LEU A 91 8.03 9.23 1.02
C LEU A 91 8.71 10.60 1.07
N ILE A 92 8.66 11.27 2.23
CA ILE A 92 9.38 12.54 2.45
C ILE A 92 10.89 12.39 2.25
N ARG A 93 11.49 11.28 2.68
CA ARG A 93 12.93 11.01 2.48
C ARG A 93 13.29 10.74 1.03
N LEU A 94 12.38 10.14 0.27
CA LEU A 94 12.55 9.88 -1.16
C LEU A 94 12.29 11.12 -2.02
N GLY A 95 11.79 12.21 -1.43
CA GLY A 95 11.53 13.47 -2.13
C GLY A 95 10.14 13.57 -2.75
N GLU A 96 9.19 12.76 -2.29
CA GLU A 96 7.78 12.87 -2.69
C GLU A 96 7.19 14.24 -2.33
N ASP A 97 6.21 14.70 -3.10
CA ASP A 97 5.45 15.89 -2.73
C ASP A 97 4.77 15.72 -1.36
N ARG A 98 4.71 16.81 -0.57
CA ARG A 98 4.20 16.77 0.80
C ARG A 98 2.69 16.53 0.86
N VAL A 99 1.95 17.02 -0.13
CA VAL A 99 0.50 16.80 -0.23
C VAL A 99 0.24 15.34 -0.59
N SER A 100 0.95 14.82 -1.60
CA SER A 100 0.90 13.41 -1.99
C SER A 100 1.27 12.48 -0.83
N ALA A 101 2.38 12.75 -0.13
CA ALA A 101 2.81 11.95 1.03
C ALA A 101 1.77 11.95 2.16
N LYS A 102 1.11 13.08 2.42
CA LYS A 102 -0.01 13.17 3.37
C LYS A 102 -1.20 12.32 2.92
N GLN A 103 -1.61 12.43 1.65
CA GLN A 103 -2.75 11.68 1.12
C GLN A 103 -2.51 10.18 1.16
N ILE A 104 -1.31 9.74 0.77
CA ILE A 104 -0.90 8.33 0.87
C ILE A 104 -0.91 7.87 2.33
N SER A 105 -0.38 8.67 3.26
CA SER A 105 -0.39 8.36 4.70
C SER A 105 -1.80 8.21 5.27
N LEU A 106 -2.75 9.08 4.87
CA LEU A 106 -4.16 8.96 5.25
C LEU A 106 -4.82 7.71 4.66
N ALA A 107 -4.51 7.36 3.41
CA ALA A 107 -4.99 6.14 2.79
C ALA A 107 -4.45 4.88 3.48
N VAL A 108 -3.17 4.90 3.89
CA VAL A 108 -2.58 3.85 4.74
C VAL A 108 -3.22 3.81 6.13
N LEU A 109 -3.57 4.95 6.73
CA LEU A 109 -4.22 4.94 8.04
C LEU A 109 -5.63 4.35 8.00
N LEU A 110 -6.36 4.58 6.92
CA LEU A 110 -7.80 4.30 6.80
C LEU A 110 -8.10 3.14 5.83
N HIS A 111 -7.09 2.33 5.46
CA HIS A 111 -7.33 1.14 4.65
C HIS A 111 -8.19 0.13 5.42
N THR A 112 -7.93 -0.04 6.71
CA THR A 112 -8.73 -0.86 7.64
C THR A 112 -9.24 -0.01 8.80
N ASP A 113 -10.29 -0.48 9.47
CA ASP A 113 -10.79 0.07 10.74
C ASP A 113 -10.60 -0.88 11.92
N SER A 114 -9.87 -1.99 11.72
CA SER A 114 -9.63 -3.03 12.74
C SER A 114 -9.01 -2.54 14.05
N PHE A 115 -8.33 -1.38 14.01
CA PHE A 115 -7.67 -0.77 15.18
C PHE A 115 -8.59 0.18 15.96
N LEU A 116 -9.82 0.40 15.52
CA LEU A 116 -10.79 1.28 16.20
C LEU A 116 -11.76 0.47 17.06
N PRO A 117 -12.25 1.04 18.17
CA PRO A 117 -13.31 0.41 18.96
C PRO A 117 -14.62 0.22 18.19
N ASP A 118 -14.93 1.14 17.26
CA ASP A 118 -16.10 1.12 16.40
C ASP A 118 -15.66 1.10 14.92
N ASN A 119 -16.13 0.11 14.14
CA ASN A 119 -15.79 -0.08 12.72
C ASN A 119 -16.60 0.87 11.80
N ASN A 120 -16.58 2.16 12.08
CA ASN A 120 -17.35 3.16 11.35
C ASN A 120 -16.45 4.32 10.89
N ILE A 121 -15.56 4.04 9.93
CA ILE A 121 -14.78 5.10 9.27
C ILE A 121 -15.42 5.52 7.95
N THR A 122 -15.52 6.84 7.77
CA THR A 122 -15.85 7.41 6.47
C THR A 122 -14.57 7.52 5.66
N ARG A 123 -14.53 6.86 4.49
CA ARG A 123 -13.38 6.85 3.59
C ARG A 123 -13.63 7.80 2.42
N GLU A 124 -12.63 8.61 2.09
CA GLU A 124 -12.56 9.28 0.79
C GLU A 124 -12.17 8.28 -0.31
N ALA A 125 -12.37 8.66 -1.57
CA ALA A 125 -12.18 7.76 -2.71
C ALA A 125 -10.80 7.07 -2.75
N LEU A 126 -9.72 7.78 -2.38
CA LEU A 126 -8.39 7.17 -2.32
C LEU A 126 -8.28 6.10 -1.22
N GLN A 127 -8.85 6.36 -0.04
CA GLN A 127 -8.83 5.42 1.08
C GLN A 127 -9.70 4.20 0.77
N GLU A 128 -10.84 4.42 0.12
CA GLU A 128 -11.74 3.35 -0.34
C GLU A 128 -11.05 2.44 -1.38
N VAL A 129 -10.32 3.01 -2.33
CA VAL A 129 -9.55 2.23 -3.31
C VAL A 129 -8.53 1.31 -2.63
N VAL A 130 -7.85 1.79 -1.60
CA VAL A 130 -6.85 0.98 -0.88
C VAL A 130 -7.52 -0.10 -0.05
N ALA A 131 -8.62 0.22 0.65
CA ALA A 131 -9.42 -0.76 1.39
C ALA A 131 -9.94 -1.89 0.49
N LEU A 132 -10.52 -1.54 -0.67
CA LEU A 132 -11.01 -2.53 -1.64
C LEU A 132 -9.89 -3.39 -2.23
N ALA A 133 -8.72 -2.79 -2.47
CA ALA A 133 -7.57 -3.52 -2.99
C ALA A 133 -7.03 -4.56 -2.01
N ASP A 134 -7.07 -4.23 -0.72
CA ASP A 134 -6.66 -5.10 0.38
C ASP A 134 -7.67 -6.23 0.60
N GLU A 135 -8.96 -5.89 0.78
CA GLU A 135 -10.06 -6.85 0.96
C GLU A 135 -10.16 -7.87 -0.18
N GLU A 136 -9.89 -7.46 -1.42
CA GLU A 136 -9.94 -8.37 -2.56
C GLU A 136 -8.77 -9.38 -2.56
N ASP A 137 -7.63 -9.07 -1.93
CA ASP A 137 -6.48 -9.99 -1.79
C ASP A 137 -6.59 -10.93 -0.59
N GLU A 138 -7.52 -10.68 0.32
CA GLU A 138 -7.77 -11.55 1.46
C GLU A 138 -8.20 -12.96 1.02
N GLU A 139 -7.45 -13.95 1.49
CA GLU A 139 -7.83 -15.37 1.48
C GLU A 139 -8.31 -15.78 2.88
N PRO A 140 -9.28 -16.71 3.01
CA PRO A 140 -9.71 -17.22 4.30
C PRO A 140 -8.52 -17.69 5.16
N GLY A 141 -8.39 -17.13 6.37
CA GLY A 141 -7.35 -17.49 7.32
C GLY A 141 -5.99 -16.79 7.14
N GLY A 142 -5.88 -15.74 6.32
CA GLY A 142 -4.66 -14.92 6.23
C GLY A 142 -3.50 -15.61 5.48
N MET A 143 -3.79 -16.65 4.70
CA MET A 143 -2.78 -17.48 4.04
C MET A 143 -1.95 -16.75 2.96
N HIS A 144 -2.43 -15.59 2.50
CA HIS A 144 -1.78 -14.81 1.45
C HIS A 144 -0.43 -14.20 1.89
N HIS A 145 -0.21 -13.97 3.20
CA HIS A 145 1.09 -13.51 3.72
C HIS A 145 2.22 -14.53 3.52
N TYR A 146 1.91 -15.82 3.33
CA TYR A 146 2.90 -16.89 3.11
C TYR A 146 3.30 -17.04 1.63
N ARG A 147 2.69 -16.27 0.72
CA ARG A 147 3.09 -16.30 -0.70
C ARG A 147 4.50 -15.72 -0.86
N HIS A 148 5.41 -16.51 -1.40
CA HIS A 148 6.79 -16.08 -1.65
C HIS A 148 6.96 -15.54 -3.07
N ILE A 149 7.66 -14.42 -3.18
CA ILE A 149 8.08 -13.82 -4.45
C ILE A 149 9.57 -13.44 -4.34
N THR A 150 10.32 -13.63 -5.42
CA THR A 150 11.74 -13.23 -5.46
C THR A 150 11.87 -11.73 -5.71
N ASP A 151 12.96 -11.13 -5.23
CA ASP A 151 13.23 -9.71 -5.44
C ASP A 151 13.27 -9.34 -6.93
N ALA A 152 13.95 -10.13 -7.75
CA ALA A 152 13.99 -9.91 -9.20
C ALA A 152 12.60 -9.93 -9.86
N ARG A 153 11.69 -10.78 -9.36
CA ARG A 153 10.30 -10.81 -9.84
C ARG A 153 9.52 -9.60 -9.34
N ALA A 154 9.71 -9.21 -8.09
CA ALA A 154 9.11 -8.02 -7.50
C ALA A 154 9.51 -6.75 -8.26
N GLU A 155 10.80 -6.53 -8.51
CA GLU A 155 11.31 -5.39 -9.29
C GLU A 155 10.67 -5.31 -10.67
N LYS A 156 10.60 -6.45 -11.37
CA LYS A 156 9.96 -6.51 -12.69
C LYS A 156 8.48 -6.10 -12.63
N LEU A 157 7.74 -6.57 -11.64
CA LEU A 157 6.32 -6.24 -11.49
C LEU A 157 6.12 -4.77 -11.11
N LEU A 158 6.87 -4.26 -10.14
CA LEU A 158 6.78 -2.85 -9.74
C LEU A 158 7.16 -1.91 -10.88
N SER A 159 8.23 -2.22 -11.62
CA SER A 159 8.61 -1.44 -12.81
C SER A 159 7.52 -1.45 -13.89
N LEU A 160 6.87 -2.59 -14.14
CA LEU A 160 5.73 -2.67 -15.06
C LEU A 160 4.53 -1.85 -14.57
N LEU A 161 4.28 -1.83 -13.27
CA LEU A 161 3.21 -1.03 -12.68
C LEU A 161 3.51 0.47 -12.79
N ASP A 162 4.74 0.90 -12.52
CA ASP A 162 5.20 2.28 -12.72
C ASP A 162 5.02 2.75 -14.17
N GLN A 163 5.29 1.89 -15.16
CA GLN A 163 5.06 2.19 -16.58
C GLN A 163 3.57 2.37 -16.91
N ARG A 164 2.69 1.58 -16.28
CA ARG A 164 1.23 1.69 -16.48
C ARG A 164 0.70 3.00 -15.92
N ILE A 165 1.15 3.39 -14.74
CA ILE A 165 0.80 4.67 -14.10
C ILE A 165 1.23 5.83 -15.00
N GLU A 166 2.47 5.80 -15.48
CA GLU A 166 3.00 6.83 -16.38
C GLU A 166 2.14 6.96 -17.67
N ALA A 167 1.81 5.81 -18.29
CA ALA A 167 0.98 5.78 -19.48
C ALA A 167 -0.45 6.31 -19.23
N TYR A 168 -1.01 6.09 -18.04
CA TYR A 168 -2.32 6.63 -17.66
C TYR A 168 -2.27 8.17 -17.56
N HIS A 169 -1.26 8.72 -16.89
CA HIS A 169 -1.08 10.18 -16.78
C HIS A 169 -0.84 10.86 -18.13
N MET A 170 -0.06 10.25 -19.02
CA MET A 170 0.16 10.77 -20.37
C MET A 170 -1.14 10.83 -21.20
N LYS A 171 -2.00 9.82 -21.10
CA LYS A 171 -3.31 9.82 -21.80
C LYS A 171 -4.26 10.89 -21.25
N GLY A 172 -4.27 11.11 -19.93
CA GLY A 172 -5.07 12.15 -19.29
C GLY A 172 -4.65 13.56 -19.74
N GLN A 173 -3.36 13.82 -19.89
CA GLN A 173 -2.86 15.12 -20.36
C GLN A 173 -3.17 15.37 -21.84
N ALA A 174 -3.09 14.33 -22.69
CA ALA A 174 -3.41 14.44 -24.10
C ALA A 174 -4.90 14.77 -24.36
N THR A 175 -5.80 14.32 -23.49
CA THR A 175 -7.25 14.58 -23.63
C THR A 175 -7.66 15.94 -23.07
N ALA A 176 -6.92 16.51 -22.13
CA ALA A 176 -7.16 17.83 -21.55
C ALA A 176 -6.62 19.02 -22.40
N SER A 177 -5.92 18.73 -23.50
CA SER A 177 -5.22 19.73 -24.33
C SER A 177 -6.01 20.20 -25.57
N PHE A 178 -7.34 20.01 -25.60
CA PHE A 178 -8.21 20.38 -26.73
C PHE A 178 -9.38 21.28 -26.29
#